data_AF-A0A1S3DYX3-F1
#
_entry.id   AF-A0A1S3DYX3-F1
#
_cell.length_a   1.000
_cell.length_b   1.000
_cell.length_c   1.000
_cell.angle_alpha   90.00
_cell.angle_beta   90.00
_cell.angle_gamma   90.00
#
_symmetry.space_group_name_H-M   'P 1'
#
loop_
_entity.id
_entity.type
_entity.pdbx_description
1 polymer ?
#
loop_
_entity_poly.entity_id
_entity_poly.type
_entity_poly.pdbx_seq_one_letter_code
_entity_poly.pdbx_strand_id
1 'polypeptide(L)'
;MHNRQSIGVAFPTRQPMKLYTTLWNGDSWATRWGQVKIDWSKAPFIASFRNFNANACIPLPNSSNCLDFNSGKNKGLNAEKRKKLKEIHAKWVVYDYCRDFRRYARGLPYECRKNNRLLAIEDEY
;
A
#
# COMPACT_ATOMS: atom_id res chain seq x y z
N MET A 1 2.97 -2.16 -9.72
CA MET A 1 1.51 -1.98 -9.58
C MET A 1 1.01 -1.44 -10.91
N HIS A 2 0.05 -2.11 -11.55
CA HIS A 2 -0.49 -1.60 -12.81
C HIS A 2 -1.63 -0.63 -12.50
N ASN A 3 -1.64 0.51 -13.19
CA ASN A 3 -2.73 1.47 -13.15
C ASN A 3 -3.98 0.82 -13.77
N ARG A 4 -5.09 0.80 -13.02
CA ARG A 4 -6.39 0.20 -13.41
C ARG A 4 -7.46 1.24 -13.72
N GLN A 5 -7.07 2.47 -14.09
CA GLN A 5 -8.00 3.53 -14.52
C GLN A 5 -8.92 3.10 -15.67
N SER A 6 -8.47 2.23 -16.59
CA SER A 6 -9.29 1.73 -17.70
C SER A 6 -10.52 0.93 -17.26
N ILE A 7 -10.51 0.37 -16.05
CA ILE A 7 -11.65 -0.34 -15.45
C ILE A 7 -12.34 0.50 -14.35
N GLY A 8 -12.11 1.83 -14.35
CA GLY A 8 -12.76 2.77 -13.43
C GLY A 8 -12.16 2.87 -12.04
N VAL A 9 -11.02 2.23 -11.77
CA VAL A 9 -10.34 2.32 -10.47
C VAL A 9 -9.47 3.59 -10.43
N ALA A 10 -9.75 4.48 -9.48
CA ALA A 10 -8.94 5.68 -9.28
C ALA A 10 -7.48 5.33 -8.96
N PHE A 11 -6.55 6.11 -9.48
CA PHE A 11 -5.11 5.93 -9.27
C PHE A 11 -4.44 7.30 -9.07
N PRO A 12 -3.51 7.47 -8.11
CA PRO A 12 -2.87 8.74 -7.84
C PRO A 12 -1.85 9.09 -8.95
N THR A 13 -2.33 9.70 -10.04
CA THR A 13 -1.49 10.05 -11.21
C THR A 13 -1.19 11.54 -11.35
N ARG A 14 -2.00 12.44 -10.75
CA ARG A 14 -1.99 13.88 -11.06
C ARG A 14 -1.80 14.80 -9.86
N GLN A 15 -1.88 14.28 -8.64
CA GLN A 15 -1.77 15.07 -7.42
C GLN A 15 -0.38 14.87 -6.83
N PRO A 16 0.46 15.92 -6.76
CA PRO A 16 1.74 15.87 -6.03
C PRO A 16 1.54 15.42 -4.58
N MET A 17 2.48 14.61 -4.07
CA MET A 17 2.44 14.10 -2.70
C MET A 17 3.65 14.59 -1.90
N LYS A 18 3.48 14.67 -0.58
CA LYS A 18 4.55 14.94 0.39
C LYS A 18 4.77 13.69 1.24
N LEU A 19 6.01 13.49 1.68
CA LEU A 19 6.35 12.46 2.66
C LEU A 19 6.11 13.01 4.07
N TYR A 20 5.45 12.23 4.92
CA TYR A 20 5.21 12.55 6.32
C TYR A 20 5.64 11.39 7.21
N THR A 21 6.22 11.70 8.35
CA THR A 21 6.55 10.73 9.41
C THR A 21 6.01 11.25 10.73
N THR A 22 5.23 10.44 11.42
CA THR A 22 4.56 10.83 12.68
C THR A 22 4.52 9.65 13.64
N LEU A 23 4.74 9.90 14.93
CA LEU A 23 4.42 8.99 16.02
C LEU A 23 3.26 9.59 16.81
N TRP A 24 2.16 8.85 16.94
CA TRP A 24 0.93 9.35 17.56
C TRP A 24 0.11 8.22 18.20
N ASN A 25 -0.83 8.58 19.09
CA ASN A 25 -1.69 7.63 19.79
C ASN A 25 -2.92 7.23 18.95
N GLY A 26 -3.00 5.96 18.54
CA GLY A 26 -4.11 5.37 17.80
C GLY A 26 -5.04 4.45 18.61
N ASP A 27 -5.22 4.69 19.91
CA ASP A 27 -5.94 3.81 20.86
C ASP A 27 -7.33 3.32 20.42
N SER A 28 -8.03 4.06 19.57
CA SER A 28 -9.36 3.65 19.08
C SER A 28 -9.30 2.48 18.10
N TRP A 29 -8.14 2.15 17.51
CA TRP A 29 -8.04 1.12 16.48
C TRP A 29 -6.71 0.33 16.43
N ALA A 30 -5.59 0.90 16.87
CA ALA A 30 -4.24 0.41 16.55
C ALA A 30 -3.93 -1.00 17.05
N THR A 31 -4.22 -1.32 18.32
CA THR A 31 -3.86 -2.60 18.93
C THR A 31 -5.10 -3.43 19.23
N ARG A 32 -5.19 -4.62 18.63
CA ARG A 32 -6.35 -5.53 18.72
C ARG A 32 -7.67 -4.79 18.46
N TRP A 33 -7.76 -4.05 17.35
CA TRP A 33 -8.95 -3.27 16.98
C TRP A 33 -9.36 -2.24 18.06
N GLY A 34 -8.38 -1.70 18.80
CA GLY A 34 -8.61 -0.74 19.88
C GLY A 34 -8.94 -1.34 21.24
N GLN A 35 -8.89 -2.68 21.39
CA GLN A 35 -9.12 -3.33 22.69
C GLN A 35 -8.00 -3.09 23.70
N VAL A 36 -6.76 -2.93 23.23
CA VAL A 36 -5.60 -2.67 24.10
C VAL A 36 -5.24 -1.20 24.00
N LYS A 37 -5.27 -0.51 25.14
CA LYS A 37 -4.94 0.92 25.25
C LYS A 37 -3.47 1.12 25.57
N ILE A 38 -2.95 2.27 25.21
CA ILE A 38 -1.61 2.70 25.55
C ILE A 38 -1.45 2.79 27.08
N ASP A 39 -0.34 2.26 27.58
CA ASP A 39 0.06 2.42 28.98
C ASP A 39 1.04 3.59 29.09
N TRP A 40 0.53 4.76 29.46
CA TRP A 40 1.33 5.98 29.58
C TRP A 40 2.43 5.90 30.64
N SER A 41 2.36 4.95 31.59
CA SER A 41 3.46 4.73 32.54
C SER A 41 4.74 4.22 31.87
N LYS A 42 4.66 3.75 30.61
CA LYS A 42 5.79 3.30 29.79
C LYS A 42 6.39 4.39 28.91
N ALA A 43 5.89 5.62 29.01
CA ALA A 43 6.47 6.76 28.30
C ALA A 43 7.92 7.03 28.76
N PRO A 44 8.78 7.61 27.89
CA PRO A 44 8.48 8.07 26.53
C PRO A 44 8.48 6.95 25.48
N PHE A 45 7.57 7.07 24.52
CA PHE A 45 7.57 6.23 23.31
C PHE A 45 8.46 6.86 22.25
N ILE A 46 9.55 6.19 21.89
CA ILE A 46 10.60 6.74 21.01
C ILE A 46 10.66 5.93 19.72
N ALA A 47 10.57 6.64 18.58
CA ALA A 47 10.83 6.09 17.26
C ALA A 47 12.01 6.82 16.62
N SER A 48 13.06 6.08 16.25
CA SER A 48 14.28 6.63 15.67
C SER A 48 14.36 6.33 14.18
N PHE A 49 14.65 7.35 13.37
CA PHE A 49 14.76 7.25 11.92
C PHE A 49 16.15 7.69 11.45
N ARG A 50 16.68 7.04 10.42
CA ARG A 50 17.99 7.35 9.82
C ARG A 50 17.95 7.05 8.32
N ASN A 51 18.96 7.54 7.59
CA ASN A 51 19.14 7.27 6.16
C ASN A 51 17.94 7.70 5.30
N PHE A 52 17.44 8.91 5.50
CA PHE A 52 16.38 9.48 4.66
C PHE A 52 16.87 9.56 3.21
N ASN A 53 16.24 8.80 2.32
CA ASN A 53 16.56 8.77 0.90
C ASN A 53 15.28 8.93 0.09
N ALA A 54 15.21 9.99 -0.70
CA ALA A 54 14.10 10.26 -1.61
C ALA A 54 14.63 10.39 -3.04
N ASN A 55 14.43 9.33 -3.83
CA ASN A 55 14.56 9.40 -5.29
C ASN A 55 13.17 9.66 -5.87
N ALA A 56 12.86 10.91 -6.20
CA ALA A 56 11.55 11.35 -6.66
C ALA A 56 11.64 12.39 -7.78
N CYS A 57 10.59 12.47 -8.59
CA CYS A 57 10.39 13.59 -9.50
C CYS A 57 9.65 14.72 -8.77
N ILE A 58 10.24 15.91 -8.73
CA ILE A 58 9.67 17.09 -8.07
C ILE A 58 8.87 17.89 -9.10
N PRO A 59 7.56 18.09 -8.90
CA PRO A 59 6.74 18.83 -9.85
C PRO A 59 7.08 20.32 -9.81
N LEU A 60 7.41 20.91 -10.96
CA LEU A 60 7.58 22.36 -11.12
C LEU A 60 6.26 23.02 -11.50
N PRO A 61 6.03 24.30 -11.12
CA PRO A 61 4.76 25.00 -11.34
C PRO A 61 4.27 25.02 -12.80
N ASN A 62 5.19 25.07 -13.76
CA ASN A 62 4.87 25.31 -15.18
C ASN A 62 5.38 24.24 -16.15
N SER A 63 6.05 23.19 -15.67
CA SER A 63 6.60 22.14 -16.54
C SER A 63 7.26 21.05 -15.71
N SER A 64 6.57 19.93 -15.55
CA SER A 64 7.20 18.62 -15.34
C SER A 64 6.12 17.55 -15.30
N ASN A 65 5.93 16.86 -16.42
CA ASN A 65 5.25 15.58 -16.40
C ASN A 65 6.29 14.56 -15.94
N CYS A 66 6.14 13.98 -14.76
CA CYS A 66 7.03 12.94 -14.23
C CYS A 66 6.97 11.60 -15.00
N LEU A 67 6.53 11.64 -16.26
CA LEU A 67 6.30 10.48 -17.13
C LEU A 67 7.60 9.71 -17.39
N ASP A 68 8.72 10.44 -17.54
CA ASP A 68 10.03 9.86 -17.83
C ASP A 68 10.90 9.63 -16.58
N PHE A 69 10.33 9.79 -15.39
CA PHE A 69 11.06 9.53 -14.14
C PHE A 69 11.57 8.08 -14.12
N ASN A 70 12.87 7.89 -13.84
CA ASN A 70 13.57 6.60 -13.97
C ASN A 70 13.46 5.96 -15.38
N SER A 71 13.42 6.78 -16.43
CA SER A 71 13.31 6.35 -17.84
C SER A 71 12.11 5.44 -18.14
N GLY A 72 11.03 5.55 -17.37
CA GLY A 72 9.87 4.66 -17.49
C GLY A 72 10.17 3.18 -17.22
N LYS A 73 11.33 2.85 -16.61
CA LYS A 73 11.86 1.48 -16.51
C LYS A 73 11.13 0.59 -15.50
N ASN A 74 10.25 1.14 -14.67
CA ASN A 74 9.51 0.36 -13.69
C ASN A 74 8.29 -0.34 -14.33
N LYS A 75 8.55 -1.36 -15.17
CA LYS A 75 7.55 -2.18 -15.86
C LYS A 75 6.81 -3.20 -14.96
N GLY A 76 7.01 -3.11 -13.65
CA GLY A 76 6.44 -4.03 -12.67
C GLY A 76 7.48 -4.96 -12.01
N LEU A 77 7.01 -5.89 -11.20
CA LEU A 77 7.86 -6.87 -10.53
C LEU A 77 8.31 -7.95 -11.53
N ASN A 78 9.58 -8.37 -11.44
CA ASN A 78 10.06 -9.56 -12.15
C ASN A 78 9.50 -10.86 -11.50
N ALA A 79 9.74 -12.01 -12.12
CA ALA A 79 9.19 -13.29 -11.66
C ALA A 79 9.62 -13.64 -10.22
N GLU A 80 10.90 -13.41 -9.90
CA GLU A 80 11.46 -13.66 -8.57
C GLU A 80 10.78 -12.81 -7.49
N LYS A 81 10.68 -11.49 -7.71
CA LYS A 81 9.99 -10.58 -6.77
C LYS A 81 8.52 -10.92 -6.63
N ARG A 82 7.85 -11.39 -7.69
CA ARG A 82 6.46 -11.88 -7.61
C ARG A 82 6.36 -13.14 -6.76
N LYS A 83 7.26 -14.10 -6.91
CA LYS A 83 7.30 -15.31 -6.08
C LYS A 83 7.47 -14.96 -4.61
N LYS A 84 8.43 -14.09 -4.28
CA LYS A 84 8.65 -13.60 -2.92
C LYS A 84 7.43 -12.87 -2.35
N LEU A 85 6.75 -12.06 -3.17
CA LEU A 85 5.52 -11.40 -2.74
C LEU A 85 4.40 -12.42 -2.44
N LYS A 86 4.25 -13.48 -3.25
CA LYS A 86 3.30 -14.56 -2.97
C LYS A 86 3.62 -15.28 -1.65
N GLU A 87 4.88 -15.61 -1.40
CA GLU A 87 5.33 -16.26 -0.16
C GLU A 87 5.03 -15.39 1.07
N ILE A 88 5.29 -14.08 0.98
CA ILE A 88 4.98 -13.14 2.06
C ILE A 88 3.47 -13.06 2.31
N HIS A 89 2.68 -12.95 1.24
CA HIS A 89 1.22 -12.92 1.35
C HIS A 89 0.65 -14.20 1.97
N ALA A 90 1.20 -15.37 1.62
CA ALA A 90 0.74 -16.65 2.15
C ALA A 90 1.07 -16.83 3.64
N LYS A 91 2.20 -16.28 4.11
CA LYS A 91 2.72 -16.56 5.45
C LYS A 91 2.46 -15.46 6.49
N TRP A 92 2.49 -14.19 6.09
CA TRP A 92 2.61 -13.07 7.03
C TRP A 92 1.47 -12.06 6.97
N VAL A 93 0.63 -12.09 5.94
CA VAL A 93 -0.49 -11.14 5.83
C VAL A 93 -1.65 -11.62 6.72
N VAL A 94 -1.98 -10.83 7.74
CA VAL A 94 -3.07 -11.11 8.70
C VAL A 94 -4.40 -10.44 8.37
N TYR A 95 -4.39 -9.44 7.47
CA TYR A 95 -5.58 -8.75 6.98
C TYR A 95 -5.38 -8.33 5.52
N ASP A 96 -6.39 -8.57 4.68
CA ASP A 96 -6.43 -8.15 3.29
C ASP A 96 -7.85 -7.72 2.93
N TYR A 97 -8.02 -6.44 2.58
CA TYR A 97 -9.32 -5.89 2.20
C TYR A 97 -9.91 -6.55 0.95
N CYS A 98 -9.09 -7.09 0.05
CA CYS A 98 -9.54 -7.86 -1.12
C CYS A 98 -10.14 -9.24 -0.75
N ARG A 99 -9.97 -9.67 0.51
CA ARG A 99 -10.49 -10.93 1.07
C ARG A 99 -11.51 -10.70 2.20
N ASP A 100 -11.85 -9.44 2.48
CA ASP A 100 -12.82 -9.06 3.51
C ASP A 100 -14.24 -9.04 2.95
N PHE A 101 -14.82 -10.23 2.78
CA PHE A 101 -16.18 -10.40 2.24
C PHE A 101 -17.26 -9.85 3.18
N ARG A 102 -16.97 -9.69 4.47
CA ARG A 102 -17.90 -9.06 5.43
C ARG A 102 -18.01 -7.57 5.16
N ARG A 103 -16.87 -6.89 4.99
CA ARG A 103 -16.84 -5.47 4.63
C ARG A 103 -17.41 -5.20 3.24
N TYR A 104 -17.12 -6.07 2.28
CA TYR A 104 -17.53 -5.93 0.88
C TYR A 104 -18.63 -6.92 0.48
N ALA A 105 -19.67 -7.04 1.30
CA ALA A 105 -20.78 -7.98 1.07
C ALA A 105 -21.53 -7.75 -0.25
N ARG A 106 -21.50 -6.51 -0.78
CA ARG A 106 -22.16 -6.13 -2.05
C ARG A 106 -21.25 -6.24 -3.29
N GLY A 107 -20.07 -6.84 -3.11
CA GLY A 107 -19.10 -7.04 -4.19
C GLY A 107 -17.74 -6.45 -3.86
N LEU A 108 -16.69 -7.18 -4.25
CA LEU A 108 -15.31 -6.76 -4.05
C LEU A 108 -14.97 -5.51 -4.88
N PRO A 109 -14.03 -4.69 -4.38
CA PRO A 109 -13.42 -3.61 -5.16
C PRO A 109 -12.93 -4.11 -6.52
N TYR A 110 -13.04 -3.27 -7.55
CA TYR A 110 -12.80 -3.67 -8.94
C TYR A 110 -11.37 -4.18 -9.17
N GLU A 111 -10.39 -3.61 -8.48
CA GLU A 111 -8.99 -4.01 -8.47
C GLU A 111 -8.75 -5.40 -7.84
N CYS A 112 -9.65 -5.84 -6.95
CA CYS A 112 -9.54 -7.10 -6.22
C CYS A 112 -10.20 -8.29 -6.95
N ARG A 113 -10.98 -8.05 -8.01
CA ARG A 113 -11.68 -9.11 -8.75
C ARG A 113 -10.67 -10.03 -9.44
N LYS A 114 -10.98 -11.33 -9.55
CA LYS A 114 -10.08 -12.39 -10.07
C LYS A 114 -9.39 -12.01 -11.39
N ASN A 115 -10.12 -11.39 -12.32
CA ASN A 115 -9.61 -10.97 -13.62
C ASN A 115 -8.65 -9.76 -13.56
N ASN A 116 -8.62 -9.06 -12.42
CA ASN A 116 -7.90 -7.81 -12.21
C ASN A 116 -6.76 -7.94 -11.18
N ARG A 117 -6.70 -9.03 -10.41
CA ARG A 117 -5.66 -9.27 -9.40
C ARG A 117 -4.27 -9.36 -10.05
N LEU A 118 -3.31 -8.65 -9.46
CA LEU A 118 -1.89 -8.66 -9.88
C LEU A 118 -1.17 -9.96 -9.51
N LEU A 119 -1.71 -10.69 -8.54
CA LEU A 119 -1.26 -12.01 -8.15
C LEU A 119 -2.48 -12.92 -8.32
N ALA A 120 -2.40 -13.85 -9.28
CA ALA A 120 -3.17 -15.09 -9.18
C ALA A 120 -2.63 -15.82 -7.95
N ILE A 121 -3.18 -15.48 -6.79
CA ILE A 121 -3.21 -16.40 -5.67
C ILE A 121 -4.31 -17.35 -6.09
N GLU A 122 -3.90 -18.55 -6.51
CA GLU A 122 -4.82 -19.66 -6.64
C GLU A 122 -5.43 -19.81 -5.25
N ASP A 123 -6.68 -19.34 -5.13
CA ASP A 123 -7.48 -19.57 -3.96
C ASP A 123 -7.84 -21.08 -4.04
N GLU A 124 -6.94 -21.94 -3.54
CA GLU A 124 -7.31 -23.31 -3.17
C GLU A 124 -8.21 -23.21 -1.94
N TYR A 125 -9.52 -23.14 -2.18
CA TYR A 125 -10.57 -23.77 -1.39
C TYR A 125 -11.85 -23.82 -2.23
#